data_AF-A0A2E0RSZ5-F1
#
_entry.id   AF-A0A2E0RSZ5-F1
#
_cell.length_a   1.000
_cell.length_b   1.000
_cell.length_c   1.000
_cell.angle_alpha   90.00
_cell.angle_beta   90.00
_cell.angle_gamma   90.00
#
_symmetry.space_group_name_H-M   'P 1'
#
loop_
_entity.id
_entity.type
_entity.pdbx_description
1 polymer ?
#
loop_
_entity_poly.entity_id
_entity_poly.type
_entity_poly.pdbx_seq_one_letter_code
_entity_poly.pdbx_strand_id
1 'polypeptide(L)'
;MSKPRHLLTHPHHLVARFVGSLSSKPPDPADDAWALTQLLPGEQQLWHRMSNQDRRHSITVARRFVDARPASTRAEVAGALLHDVGKIECGLGTWGRVAASVVGGRTERFRCYQDHERIGAELAATVGSDPATVDLIAERGPAFETLHACDRA
;
A
#
# COMPACT_ATOMS: atom_id res chain seq x y z
N MET A 1 11.49 32.60 -41.57
CA MET A 1 12.29 31.93 -40.53
C MET A 1 11.55 32.01 -39.20
N SER A 2 11.40 30.84 -38.56
CA SER A 2 11.05 30.52 -37.16
C SER A 2 9.83 31.18 -36.47
N LYS A 3 8.81 30.34 -36.20
CA LYS A 3 7.95 30.46 -35.01
C LYS A 3 8.57 29.62 -33.88
N PRO A 4 8.75 30.13 -32.66
CA PRO A 4 9.08 29.28 -31.52
C PRO A 4 7.81 28.56 -31.02
N ARG A 5 7.88 27.23 -31.02
CA ARG A 5 6.99 26.31 -30.27
C ARG A 5 7.69 25.96 -28.95
N HIS A 6 6.89 25.60 -27.93
CA HIS A 6 7.22 25.30 -26.52
C HIS A 6 7.41 26.57 -25.66
N LEU A 7 6.76 26.75 -24.50
CA LEU A 7 6.59 25.83 -23.37
C LEU A 7 5.33 26.20 -22.56
N LEU A 8 4.27 25.37 -22.58
CA LEU A 8 3.21 25.42 -21.56
C LEU A 8 2.73 24.00 -21.25
N THR A 9 3.60 23.20 -20.61
CA THR A 9 3.23 21.88 -20.08
C THR A 9 3.14 21.91 -18.55
N HIS A 10 1.95 22.32 -18.09
CA HIS A 10 1.09 21.62 -17.13
C HIS A 10 1.51 21.52 -15.63
N PRO A 11 1.26 22.55 -14.81
CA PRO A 11 1.13 22.38 -13.34
C PRO A 11 -0.17 21.65 -12.94
N HIS A 12 -1.22 21.68 -13.78
CA HIS A 12 -2.54 21.11 -13.46
C HIS A 12 -2.53 19.59 -13.25
N HIS A 13 -1.72 18.84 -14.00
CA HIS A 13 -1.65 17.38 -13.83
C HIS A 13 -0.96 16.99 -12.52
N LEU A 14 0.02 17.78 -12.06
CA LEU A 14 0.69 17.55 -10.78
C LEU A 14 -0.24 17.89 -9.61
N VAL A 15 -1.02 18.98 -9.71
CA VAL A 15 -2.05 19.33 -8.74
C VAL A 15 -3.19 18.30 -8.73
N ALA A 16 -3.64 17.82 -9.88
CA ALA A 16 -4.66 16.78 -9.96
C ALA A 16 -4.15 15.44 -9.38
N ARG A 17 -2.89 15.05 -9.65
CA ARG A 17 -2.24 13.90 -9.00
C ARG A 17 -2.12 14.10 -7.49
N PHE A 18 -1.82 15.32 -7.05
CA PHE A 18 -1.70 15.69 -5.64
C PHE A 18 -3.07 15.62 -4.92
N VAL A 19 -4.12 16.19 -5.49
CA VAL A 19 -5.49 16.13 -4.97
C VAL A 19 -6.06 14.71 -5.04
N GLY A 20 -5.73 13.95 -6.08
CA GLY A 20 -6.01 12.51 -6.17
C GLY A 20 -5.36 11.72 -5.02
N SER A 21 -4.11 12.05 -4.66
CA SER A 21 -3.42 11.48 -3.49
C SER A 21 -3.96 11.95 -2.14
N LEU A 22 -4.90 12.90 -2.13
CA LEU A 22 -5.64 13.36 -0.96
C LEU A 22 -7.09 12.86 -0.95
N SER A 23 -7.48 12.01 -1.91
CA SER A 23 -8.85 11.55 -2.04
C SER A 23 -9.23 10.63 -0.87
N SER A 24 -10.00 11.18 0.07
CA SER A 24 -10.62 10.48 1.18
C SER A 24 -11.81 9.59 0.76
N LYS A 25 -12.12 9.47 -0.54
CA LYS A 25 -13.19 8.58 -1.00
C LYS A 25 -12.89 7.15 -0.52
N PRO A 26 -13.84 6.42 0.08
CA PRO A 26 -13.61 5.02 0.47
C PRO A 26 -13.40 4.12 -0.76
N PRO A 27 -12.92 2.88 -0.57
CA PRO A 27 -13.02 1.84 -1.60
C PRO A 27 -14.47 1.63 -2.06
N ASP A 28 -14.64 1.01 -3.22
CA ASP A 28 -15.97 0.55 -3.62
C ASP A 28 -16.51 -0.45 -2.56
N PRO A 29 -17.80 -0.37 -2.14
CA PRO A 29 -18.32 -1.26 -1.11
C PRO A 29 -18.20 -2.75 -1.43
N ALA A 30 -18.32 -3.15 -2.70
CA ALA A 30 -18.18 -4.55 -3.10
C ALA A 30 -16.72 -5.01 -3.00
N ASP A 31 -15.79 -4.11 -3.32
CA ASP A 31 -14.35 -4.36 -3.17
C ASP A 31 -13.92 -4.45 -1.70
N ASP A 32 -14.42 -3.53 -0.85
CA ASP A 32 -14.14 -3.56 0.59
C ASP A 32 -14.74 -4.82 1.23
N ALA A 33 -15.98 -5.18 0.85
CA ALA A 33 -16.60 -6.42 1.30
C ALA A 33 -15.80 -7.66 0.87
N TRP A 34 -15.33 -7.71 -0.37
CA TRP A 34 -14.47 -8.80 -0.85
C TRP A 34 -13.19 -8.90 -0.02
N ALA A 35 -12.49 -7.78 0.22
CA ALA A 35 -11.29 -7.77 1.06
C ALA A 35 -11.58 -8.32 2.46
N LEU A 36 -12.67 -7.89 3.11
CA LEU A 36 -13.06 -8.36 4.44
C LEU A 36 -13.34 -9.88 4.49
N THR A 37 -13.78 -10.51 3.40
CA THR A 37 -13.94 -11.98 3.35
C THR A 37 -12.63 -12.74 3.42
N GLN A 38 -11.51 -12.09 3.09
CA GLN A 38 -10.18 -12.70 3.09
C GLN A 38 -9.45 -12.49 4.42
N LEU A 39 -9.96 -11.61 5.29
CA LEU A 39 -9.26 -11.17 6.51
C LEU A 39 -9.89 -11.75 7.77
N LEU A 40 -9.05 -12.19 8.70
CA LEU A 40 -9.45 -12.56 10.07
C LEU A 40 -9.97 -11.34 10.84
N PRO A 41 -10.75 -11.51 11.92
CA PRO A 41 -11.24 -10.39 12.72
C PRO A 41 -10.15 -9.44 13.25
N GLY A 42 -8.97 -9.96 13.57
CA GLY A 42 -7.79 -9.15 13.94
C GLY A 42 -7.22 -8.36 12.76
N GLU A 43 -7.12 -8.99 11.60
CA GLU A 43 -6.65 -8.40 10.34
C GLU A 43 -7.59 -7.29 9.84
N GLN A 44 -8.91 -7.44 10.02
CA GLN A 44 -9.90 -6.42 9.67
C GLN A 44 -9.72 -5.12 10.49
N GLN A 45 -9.29 -5.23 11.75
CA GLN A 45 -8.98 -4.04 12.56
C GLN A 45 -7.79 -3.26 11.99
N LEU A 46 -6.77 -3.97 11.50
CA LEU A 46 -5.64 -3.36 10.82
C LEU A 46 -6.05 -2.74 9.47
N TRP A 47 -6.86 -3.46 8.70
CA TRP A 47 -7.43 -2.97 7.43
C TRP A 47 -8.14 -1.63 7.59
N HIS A 48 -9.00 -1.50 8.60
CA HIS A 48 -9.74 -0.26 8.84
C HIS A 48 -8.87 0.91 9.32
N ARG A 49 -7.65 0.64 9.80
CA ARG A 49 -6.66 1.67 10.14
C ARG A 49 -5.88 2.17 8.92
N MET A 50 -5.86 1.42 7.82
CA MET A 50 -5.22 1.86 6.57
C MET A 50 -6.00 3.02 5.93
N SER A 51 -5.28 3.92 5.26
CA SER A 51 -5.94 5.03 4.56
C SER A 51 -6.82 4.51 3.43
N ASN A 52 -7.85 5.26 3.03
CA ASN A 52 -8.71 4.85 1.93
C ASN A 52 -7.94 4.72 0.60
N GLN A 53 -6.84 5.47 0.44
CA GLN A 53 -5.94 5.30 -0.69
C GLN A 53 -5.25 3.94 -0.63
N ASP A 54 -4.63 3.61 0.50
CA ASP A 54 -3.88 2.36 0.67
C ASP A 54 -4.80 1.15 0.55
N ARG A 55 -6.03 1.23 1.06
CA ARG A 55 -7.04 0.17 0.88
C ARG A 55 -7.38 -0.09 -0.59
N ARG A 56 -7.67 0.97 -1.36
CA ARG A 56 -7.96 0.82 -2.80
C ARG A 56 -6.78 0.25 -3.59
N HIS A 57 -5.58 0.74 -3.27
CA HIS A 57 -4.35 0.24 -3.86
C HIS A 57 -4.19 -1.26 -3.55
N SER A 58 -4.28 -1.63 -2.27
CA SER A 58 -4.11 -3.00 -1.81
C SER A 58 -5.15 -3.96 -2.39
N ILE A 59 -6.42 -3.53 -2.55
CA ILE A 59 -7.43 -4.34 -3.27
C ILE A 59 -6.99 -4.61 -4.71
N THR A 60 -6.51 -3.59 -5.42
CA THR A 60 -6.08 -3.73 -6.82
C THR A 60 -4.92 -4.72 -6.92
N VAL A 61 -3.94 -4.59 -6.03
CA VAL A 61 -2.79 -5.50 -5.94
C VAL A 61 -3.24 -6.92 -5.58
N ALA A 62 -4.12 -7.09 -4.60
CA ALA A 62 -4.60 -8.39 -4.16
C ALA A 62 -5.40 -9.12 -5.25
N ARG A 63 -6.21 -8.40 -6.05
CA ARG A 63 -6.92 -8.99 -7.19
C ARG A 63 -5.95 -9.51 -8.25
N ARG A 64 -4.97 -8.68 -8.64
CA ARG A 64 -3.89 -9.09 -9.57
C ARG A 64 -3.09 -10.27 -9.02
N PHE A 65 -2.83 -10.27 -7.73
CA PHE A 65 -2.12 -11.34 -7.04
C PHE A 65 -2.89 -12.66 -7.12
N VAL A 66 -4.20 -12.66 -6.88
CA VAL A 66 -5.06 -13.85 -7.04
C VAL A 66 -5.05 -14.33 -8.50
N ASP A 67 -5.13 -13.42 -9.46
CA ASP A 67 -5.09 -13.77 -10.89
C ASP A 67 -3.73 -14.38 -11.30
N ALA A 68 -2.62 -13.82 -10.79
CA ALA A 68 -1.27 -14.28 -11.07
C ALA A 68 -0.90 -15.56 -10.30
N ARG A 69 -1.56 -15.83 -9.17
CA ARG A 69 -1.37 -17.01 -8.33
C ARG A 69 -2.74 -17.62 -7.96
N PRO A 70 -3.38 -18.36 -8.89
CA PRO A 70 -4.72 -18.92 -8.66
C PRO A 70 -4.82 -19.92 -7.51
N ALA A 71 -3.70 -20.53 -7.12
CA ALA A 71 -3.61 -21.44 -5.97
C ALA A 71 -3.24 -20.72 -4.65
N SER A 72 -3.34 -19.39 -4.61
CA SER A 72 -3.06 -18.62 -3.41
C SER A 72 -4.00 -19.00 -2.26
N THR A 73 -3.42 -19.13 -1.08
CA THR A 73 -4.18 -19.36 0.15
C THR A 73 -4.83 -18.08 0.63
N ARG A 74 -5.88 -18.20 1.47
CA ARG A 74 -6.49 -17.03 2.14
C ARG A 74 -5.43 -16.18 2.88
N ALA A 75 -4.45 -16.81 3.52
CA ALA A 75 -3.37 -16.13 4.23
C ALA A 75 -2.46 -15.33 3.29
N GLU A 76 -2.09 -15.88 2.13
CA GLU A 76 -1.33 -15.13 1.11
C GLU A 76 -2.16 -13.96 0.55
N VAL A 77 -3.47 -14.12 0.34
CA VAL A 77 -4.34 -13.02 -0.09
C VAL A 77 -4.47 -11.94 1.00
N ALA A 78 -4.58 -12.34 2.27
CA ALA A 78 -4.55 -11.43 3.41
C ALA A 78 -3.22 -10.65 3.49
N GLY A 79 -2.09 -11.33 3.26
CA GLY A 79 -0.78 -10.70 3.20
C GLY A 79 -0.67 -9.68 2.07
N ALA A 80 -1.22 -9.99 0.88
CA ALA A 80 -1.29 -9.03 -0.23
C ALA A 80 -2.18 -7.81 0.10
N LEU A 81 -3.31 -8.00 0.79
CA LEU A 81 -4.18 -6.91 1.23
C LEU A 81 -3.54 -6.02 2.30
N LEU A 82 -2.69 -6.59 3.15
CA LEU A 82 -2.08 -5.92 4.30
C LEU A 82 -0.59 -5.57 4.10
N HIS A 83 -0.01 -5.77 2.91
CA HIS A 83 1.43 -5.54 2.69
C HIS A 83 1.88 -4.12 3.06
N ASP A 84 0.97 -3.15 2.91
CA ASP A 84 1.19 -1.75 3.22
C ASP A 84 0.74 -1.32 4.63
N VAL A 85 0.30 -2.26 5.48
CA VAL A 85 -0.23 -1.97 6.82
C VAL A 85 0.78 -1.30 7.73
N GLY A 86 2.08 -1.57 7.55
CA GLY A 86 3.15 -0.92 8.30
C GLY A 86 3.25 0.59 8.07
N LYS A 87 2.65 1.10 6.98
CA LYS A 87 2.60 2.54 6.67
C LYS A 87 1.66 3.31 7.60
N ILE A 88 0.80 2.62 8.37
CA ILE A 88 -0.10 3.24 9.38
C ILE A 88 0.69 4.02 10.42
N GLU A 89 1.78 3.44 10.92
CA GLU A 89 2.63 4.03 11.97
C GLU A 89 3.54 5.14 11.42
N CYS A 90 3.71 5.22 10.10
CA CYS A 90 4.57 6.23 9.49
C CYS A 90 3.98 7.65 9.60
N GLY A 91 2.71 7.85 9.98
CA GLY A 91 2.14 9.17 10.33
C GLY A 91 2.34 10.29 9.29
N LEU A 92 2.66 9.93 8.05
CA LEU A 92 3.20 10.83 7.02
C LEU A 92 2.25 11.01 5.85
N GLY A 93 0.93 10.87 6.09
CA GLY A 93 -0.07 11.14 5.06
C GLY A 93 0.28 12.42 4.30
N THR A 94 0.47 12.33 2.98
CA THR A 94 0.86 13.37 1.99
C THR A 94 2.08 14.27 2.29
N TRP A 95 2.25 14.79 3.51
CA TRP A 95 3.30 15.69 3.97
C TRP A 95 4.70 15.05 4.01
N GLY A 96 4.79 13.72 4.17
CA GLY A 96 6.08 13.05 4.19
C GLY A 96 6.82 13.04 2.87
N ARG A 97 6.10 12.97 1.73
CA ARG A 97 6.72 12.95 0.40
C ARG A 97 7.29 14.32 0.00
N VAL A 98 6.61 15.39 0.41
CA VAL A 98 7.08 16.77 0.18
C VAL A 98 8.29 17.07 1.06
N ALA A 99 8.25 16.68 2.35
CA ALA A 99 9.38 16.86 3.25
C ALA A 99 10.61 16.01 2.83
N ALA A 100 10.41 14.78 2.36
CA ALA A 100 11.51 13.92 1.87
C ALA A 100 12.24 14.51 0.66
N SER A 101 11.52 15.21 -0.22
CA SER A 101 12.09 15.87 -1.40
C SER A 101 12.80 17.18 -1.07
N VAL A 102 12.41 17.85 0.02
CA VAL A 102 12.93 19.18 0.40
C VAL A 102 14.09 19.10 1.42
N VAL A 103 14.08 18.11 2.32
CA VAL A 103 14.98 18.11 3.51
C VAL A 103 16.14 17.11 3.40
N GLY A 104 16.15 16.23 2.39
CA GLY A 104 17.29 15.35 2.13
C GLY A 104 17.52 14.28 3.21
N GLY A 105 16.75 13.18 3.15
CA GLY A 105 17.19 11.82 3.50
C GLY A 105 17.86 11.52 4.86
N ARG A 106 17.85 12.37 5.88
CA ARG A 106 18.64 12.17 7.12
C ARG A 106 17.90 12.40 8.45
N THR A 107 16.65 11.99 8.57
CA THR A 107 15.93 11.97 9.87
C THR A 107 15.34 10.60 10.19
N GLU A 108 15.04 10.33 11.47
CA GLU A 108 14.44 9.06 11.97
C GLU A 108 13.24 8.56 11.16
N ARG A 109 12.51 9.47 10.51
CA ARG A 109 11.41 9.17 9.58
C ARG A 109 11.82 8.37 8.33
N PHE A 110 13.09 8.41 7.91
CA PHE A 110 13.60 7.60 6.81
C PHE A 110 13.97 6.17 7.26
N ARG A 111 14.25 5.97 8.56
CA ARG A 111 14.36 4.62 9.15
C ARG A 111 12.99 3.97 9.28
N CYS A 112 11.97 4.76 9.65
CA CYS A 112 10.57 4.33 9.64
C CYS A 112 10.09 3.81 8.25
N TYR A 113 10.66 4.34 7.15
CA TYR A 113 10.39 3.83 5.79
C TYR A 113 11.12 2.52 5.45
N GLN A 114 12.27 2.24 6.07
CA GLN A 114 12.96 0.94 5.93
C GLN A 114 12.39 -0.11 6.89
N ASP A 115 11.68 0.31 7.94
CA ASP A 115 11.12 -0.57 8.96
C ASP A 115 9.63 -0.91 8.76
N HIS A 116 8.96 -0.35 7.75
CA HIS A 116 7.50 -0.53 7.62
C HIS A 116 7.09 -1.97 7.34
N GLU A 117 7.88 -2.75 6.60
CA GLU A 117 7.67 -4.19 6.40
C GLU A 117 7.73 -4.94 7.74
N ARG A 118 8.75 -4.64 8.56
CA ARG A 118 8.91 -5.22 9.91
C ARG A 118 7.77 -4.80 10.83
N ILE A 119 7.42 -3.52 10.88
CA ILE A 119 6.31 -2.99 11.69
C ILE A 119 4.99 -3.64 11.26
N GLY A 120 4.74 -3.73 9.96
CA GLY A 120 3.54 -4.35 9.41
C GLY A 120 3.43 -5.83 9.81
N ALA A 121 4.54 -6.57 9.71
CA ALA A 121 4.61 -7.97 10.12
C ALA A 121 4.39 -8.15 11.63
N GLU A 122 4.98 -7.27 12.47
CA GLU A 122 4.77 -7.27 13.92
C GLU A 122 3.32 -6.96 14.30
N LEU A 123 2.68 -5.99 13.62
CA LEU A 123 1.27 -5.67 13.80
C LEU A 123 0.39 -6.87 13.44
N ALA A 124 0.64 -7.50 12.29
CA ALA A 124 -0.08 -8.69 11.84
C ALA A 124 0.08 -9.86 12.82
N ALA A 125 1.30 -10.14 13.28
CA ALA A 125 1.56 -11.18 14.28
C ALA A 125 0.81 -10.92 15.59
N THR A 126 0.77 -9.65 16.05
CA THR A 126 0.08 -9.26 17.29
C THR A 126 -1.43 -9.48 17.23
N VAL A 127 -2.05 -9.35 16.05
CA VAL A 127 -3.49 -9.59 15.86
C VAL A 127 -3.83 -11.05 15.53
N GLY A 128 -2.84 -11.95 15.59
CA GLY A 128 -3.02 -13.39 15.37
C GLY A 128 -3.11 -13.79 13.90
N SER A 129 -2.49 -13.03 13.00
CA SER A 129 -2.37 -13.42 11.59
C SER A 129 -1.65 -14.75 11.41
N ASP A 130 -1.99 -15.43 10.31
CA ASP A 130 -1.29 -16.63 9.87
C ASP A 130 0.19 -16.33 9.56
N PRO A 131 1.14 -17.24 9.85
CA PRO A 131 2.55 -17.04 9.52
C PRO A 131 2.79 -16.66 8.04
N ALA A 132 2.02 -17.21 7.10
CA ALA A 132 2.15 -16.86 5.69
C ALA A 132 1.71 -15.41 5.41
N THR A 133 0.69 -14.89 6.11
CA THR A 133 0.31 -13.47 6.05
C THR A 133 1.48 -12.61 6.56
N VAL A 134 2.02 -12.96 7.73
CA VAL A 134 3.11 -12.21 8.39
C VAL A 134 4.36 -12.19 7.53
N ASP A 135 4.76 -13.34 6.98
CA ASP A 135 5.94 -13.44 6.13
C ASP A 135 5.77 -12.66 4.83
N LEU A 136 4.58 -12.70 4.22
CA LEU A 136 4.35 -11.98 2.98
C LEU A 136 4.38 -10.45 3.18
N ILE A 137 3.83 -9.94 4.30
CA ILE A 137 3.95 -8.53 4.69
C ILE A 137 5.42 -8.15 4.94
N ALA A 138 6.21 -9.08 5.48
CA ALA A 138 7.62 -8.89 5.76
C ALA A 138 8.54 -9.09 4.53
N GLU A 139 7.96 -9.11 3.32
CA GLU A 139 8.68 -9.35 2.06
C GLU A 139 9.42 -10.69 2.00
N ARG A 140 8.82 -11.74 2.59
CA ARG A 140 9.38 -13.10 2.61
C ARG A 140 8.43 -14.13 2.01
N GLY A 141 9.00 -15.31 1.79
CA GLY A 141 8.26 -16.49 1.39
C GLY A 141 7.99 -16.59 -0.12
N PRO A 142 7.41 -17.71 -0.55
CA PRO A 142 7.29 -18.08 -1.98
C PRO A 142 6.24 -17.27 -2.75
N ALA A 143 5.45 -16.45 -2.07
CA ALA A 143 4.45 -15.57 -2.69
C ALA A 143 4.96 -14.14 -2.92
N PHE A 144 6.08 -13.75 -2.30
CA PHE A 144 6.56 -12.37 -2.31
C PHE A 144 6.87 -11.87 -3.72
N GLU A 145 7.59 -12.64 -4.53
CA GLU A 145 7.93 -12.23 -5.91
C GLU A 145 6.68 -11.91 -6.74
N THR A 146 5.60 -12.69 -6.57
CA THR A 146 4.33 -12.43 -7.24
C THR A 146 3.67 -11.16 -6.72
N LEU A 147 3.65 -10.96 -5.40
CA LEU A 147 3.13 -9.73 -4.79
C LEU A 147 3.88 -8.50 -5.29
N HIS A 148 5.21 -8.56 -5.30
CA HIS A 148 6.09 -7.47 -5.74
C HIS A 148 5.86 -7.11 -7.21
N ALA A 149 5.68 -8.11 -8.08
CA ALA A 149 5.33 -7.88 -9.48
C ALA A 149 3.94 -7.24 -9.65
N CYS A 150 2.95 -7.65 -8.85
CA CYS A 150 1.58 -7.11 -8.92
C CYS A 150 1.47 -5.66 -8.42
N ASP A 151 2.28 -5.30 -7.42
CA ASP A 151 2.35 -3.96 -6.84
C ASP A 151 2.91 -2.93 -7.84
N ARG A 152 3.86 -3.35 -8.67
CA ARG A 152 4.53 -2.48 -9.65
C ARG A 152 3.84 -2.35 -11.02
N ALA A 153 2.75 -3.09 -11.24
CA ALA A 153 2.03 -3.15 -12.52
C ALA A 153 1.03 -2.00 -12.72
#